data_AF-A0A832BB41-F1
#
_entry.id   AF-A0A832BB41-F1
#
_cell.length_a   1.000
_cell.length_b   1.000
_cell.length_c   1.000
_cell.angle_alpha   90.00
_cell.angle_beta   90.00
_cell.angle_gamma   90.00
#
_symmetry.space_group_name_H-M   'P 1'
#
loop_
_entity.id
_entity.type
_entity.pdbx_description
1 polymer ?
#
loop_
_entity_poly.entity_id
_entity_poly.type
_entity_poly.pdbx_seq_one_letter_code
_entity_poly.pdbx_strand_id
1 'polypeptide(L)'
;MIETPTAESLLAYTSNPEPEVTPHAPLKPVLSYQDTGIGKNEGMQEMNIAWHGANEHWIMKKNSSLSIEHEVMVKKIFEELDSNGIKAVIMDNSRGPDVIAYMKGKRVAIEYETGRKSISSTSDMIKKRFDEYALVVIVVNEAAADFYRNYFEGERVKVLSAFRLSDLGKVLMQI
;
A
#
# COMPACT_ATOMS: atom_id res chain seq x y z
N MET A 1 7.94 60.18 -14.30
CA MET A 1 8.36 59.57 -15.58
C MET A 1 8.77 58.15 -15.26
N ILE A 2 8.06 57.16 -15.79
CA ILE A 2 8.36 55.74 -15.57
C ILE A 2 9.20 55.32 -16.77
N GLU A 3 10.47 55.01 -16.55
CA GLU A 3 11.38 54.56 -17.61
C GLU A 3 11.01 53.12 -18.01
N THR A 4 10.73 52.94 -19.29
CA THR A 4 10.48 51.62 -19.88
C THR A 4 11.80 50.86 -19.95
N PRO A 5 11.90 49.63 -19.40
CA PRO A 5 13.12 48.84 -19.49
C PRO A 5 13.48 48.53 -20.95
N THR A 6 14.76 48.66 -21.30
CA THR A 6 15.28 48.35 -22.64
C THR A 6 15.41 46.84 -22.85
N ALA A 7 15.37 46.40 -24.11
CA ALA A 7 15.39 44.99 -24.51
C ALA A 7 16.61 44.19 -23.99
N GLU A 8 17.72 44.86 -23.64
CA GLU A 8 18.90 44.22 -23.04
C GLU A 8 18.68 43.79 -21.58
N SER A 9 17.77 44.42 -20.83
CA SER A 9 17.48 44.01 -19.45
C SER A 9 16.61 42.74 -19.37
N LEU A 10 15.95 42.37 -20.46
CA LEU A 10 15.12 41.15 -20.54
C LEU A 10 15.93 39.89 -20.85
N LEU A 11 17.09 40.02 -21.50
CA LEU A 11 17.97 38.90 -21.85
C LEU A 11 18.84 38.42 -20.68
N ALA A 12 19.02 39.24 -19.64
CA ALA A 12 19.76 38.86 -18.43
C ALA A 12 18.94 38.03 -17.42
N TYR A 13 17.63 37.89 -17.63
CA TYR A 13 16.74 37.10 -16.76
C TYR A 13 16.52 35.65 -17.24
N THR A 14 16.99 35.28 -18.43
CA THR A 14 16.72 33.97 -19.04
C THR A 14 17.90 33.00 -18.98
N SER A 15 18.94 33.31 -18.20
CA SER A 15 20.19 32.53 -18.15
C SER A 15 20.51 31.90 -16.80
N ASN A 16 19.56 31.87 -15.86
CA ASN A 16 19.65 30.91 -14.77
C ASN A 16 19.22 29.54 -15.32
N PRO A 17 20.10 28.52 -15.33
CA PRO A 17 19.64 27.16 -15.55
C PRO A 17 18.57 26.88 -14.49
N GLU A 18 17.39 26.44 -14.93
CA GLU A 18 16.41 25.86 -14.01
C GLU A 18 17.14 24.82 -13.17
N PRO A 19 16.96 24.81 -11.84
CA PRO A 19 17.53 23.74 -11.03
C PRO A 19 17.10 22.43 -11.65
N GLU A 20 18.06 21.58 -12.02
CA GLU A 20 17.80 20.23 -12.49
C GLU A 20 16.80 19.60 -11.52
N VAL A 21 15.55 19.45 -11.97
CA VAL A 21 14.56 18.66 -11.26
C VAL A 21 15.09 17.25 -11.35
N THR A 22 15.90 16.86 -10.36
CA THR A 22 16.25 15.47 -10.16
C THR A 22 14.90 14.78 -9.99
N PRO A 23 14.50 13.86 -10.88
CA PRO A 23 13.28 13.12 -10.67
C PRO A 23 13.45 12.41 -9.34
N HIS A 24 12.78 12.91 -8.30
CA HIS A 24 12.70 12.22 -7.03
C HIS A 24 12.19 10.84 -7.37
N ALA A 25 13.05 9.83 -7.21
CA ALA A 25 12.64 8.45 -7.33
C ALA A 25 11.34 8.32 -6.52
N PRO A 26 10.26 7.72 -7.07
CA PRO A 26 8.99 7.63 -6.37
C PRO A 26 9.28 7.13 -4.97
N LEU A 27 8.96 7.96 -3.97
CA LEU A 27 9.23 7.64 -2.58
C LEU A 27 8.53 6.31 -2.32
N LYS A 28 9.33 5.28 -2.05
CA LYS A 28 8.84 3.94 -1.70
C LYS A 28 7.84 4.12 -0.55
N PRO A 29 6.76 3.35 -0.50
CA PRO A 29 5.83 3.44 0.61
C PRO A 29 6.57 3.15 1.91
N VAL A 30 6.81 4.20 2.69
CA VAL A 30 7.35 4.11 4.04
C VAL A 30 6.16 4.20 4.97
N LEU A 31 5.89 3.10 5.67
CA LEU A 31 4.87 3.06 6.70
C LEU A 31 5.39 3.78 7.95
N SER A 32 4.77 4.89 8.34
CA SER A 32 5.03 5.53 9.63
C SER A 32 3.76 5.58 10.47
N TYR A 33 3.70 4.73 11.49
CA TYR A 33 2.65 4.77 12.49
C TYR A 33 3.09 5.65 13.67
N GLN A 34 2.29 6.67 13.98
CA GLN A 34 2.40 7.40 15.24
C GLN A 34 1.06 7.27 15.96
N ASP A 35 1.06 6.55 17.07
CA ASP A 35 -0.01 6.64 18.05
C ASP A 35 0.12 8.02 18.73
N THR A 36 -0.79 8.95 18.44
CA THR A 36 -0.76 10.32 18.96
C THR A 36 -1.24 10.39 20.41
N GLY A 37 -0.75 9.47 21.26
CA GLY A 37 -1.13 9.28 22.65
C GLY A 37 -1.44 10.56 23.44
N ILE A 38 -2.71 10.66 23.81
CA ILE A 38 -3.33 11.42 24.91
C ILE A 38 -3.02 12.93 24.94
N GLY A 39 -3.71 13.65 24.04
CA GLY A 39 -4.02 15.06 24.19
C GLY A 39 -5.49 15.34 23.89
N LYS A 40 -6.38 15.14 24.87
CA LYS A 40 -7.79 15.63 24.90
C LYS A 40 -8.71 15.31 23.69
N ASN A 41 -8.34 14.41 22.79
CA ASN A 41 -9.25 13.86 21.77
C ASN A 41 -9.32 12.33 21.88
N GLU A 42 -10.49 11.88 22.29
CA GLU A 42 -10.84 10.56 22.81
C GLU A 42 -11.16 9.58 21.66
N GLY A 43 -10.31 8.57 21.43
CA GLY A 43 -10.69 7.42 20.62
C GLY A 43 -10.52 7.58 19.11
N MET A 44 -9.41 8.15 18.65
CA MET A 44 -8.99 8.12 17.25
C MET A 44 -7.64 7.38 17.10
N GLN A 45 -7.35 6.91 15.90
CA GLN A 45 -6.10 6.33 15.41
C GLN A 45 -5.63 7.18 14.24
N GLU A 46 -4.32 7.33 14.06
CA GLU A 46 -3.74 8.15 12.99
C GLU A 46 -2.64 7.38 12.26
N MET A 47 -2.47 7.66 10.97
CA MET A 47 -1.44 7.06 10.15
C MET A 47 -0.97 8.03 9.07
N ASN A 48 0.35 8.15 8.93
CA ASN A 48 0.98 8.87 7.84
C ASN A 48 1.66 7.88 6.89
N ILE A 49 1.41 8.03 5.60
CA ILE A 49 1.99 7.18 4.56
C ILE A 49 2.45 8.03 3.38
N ALA A 50 3.62 7.72 2.83
CA ALA A 50 4.03 8.22 1.53
C ALA A 50 3.53 7.25 0.44
N TRP A 51 2.77 7.74 -0.53
CA TRP A 51 2.18 6.94 -1.60
C TRP A 51 2.38 7.64 -2.94
N HIS A 52 3.04 6.98 -3.91
CA HIS A 52 3.41 7.53 -5.22
C HIS A 52 4.02 8.96 -5.18
N GLY A 53 4.85 9.24 -4.16
CA GLY A 53 5.49 10.55 -4.00
C GLY A 53 4.65 11.62 -3.28
N ALA A 54 3.41 11.31 -2.89
CA ALA A 54 2.57 12.18 -2.06
C ALA A 54 2.51 11.68 -0.61
N ASN A 55 2.53 12.60 0.36
CA ASN A 55 2.27 12.26 1.75
C ASN A 55 0.76 12.33 2.02
N GLU A 56 0.23 11.28 2.65
CA GLU A 56 -1.16 11.20 3.05
C GLU A 56 -1.28 11.05 4.57
N HIS A 57 -2.26 11.74 5.13
CA HIS A 57 -2.59 11.69 6.55
C HIS A 57 -3.99 11.09 6.72
N TRP A 58 -4.07 10.00 7.48
CA TRP A 58 -5.28 9.23 7.72
C TRP A 58 -5.65 9.28 9.19
N ILE A 59 -6.94 9.42 9.47
CA ILE A 59 -7.49 9.44 10.82
C ILE A 59 -8.72 8.52 10.85
N MET A 60 -8.82 7.67 11.87
CA MET A 60 -9.91 6.71 12.03
C MET A 60 -10.36 6.65 13.49
N LYS A 61 -11.65 6.47 13.74
CA LYS A 61 -12.15 6.25 15.12
C LYS A 61 -11.75 4.87 15.65
N LYS A 62 -11.30 4.80 16.90
CA LYS A 62 -10.82 3.59 17.60
C LYS A 62 -11.91 2.55 17.91
N ASN A 63 -13.16 2.78 17.52
CA ASN A 63 -14.26 1.83 17.76
C ASN A 63 -14.34 0.71 16.71
N SER A 64 -13.44 0.67 15.73
CA SER A 64 -13.30 -0.44 14.79
C SER A 64 -12.58 -1.63 15.45
N SER A 65 -13.00 -2.84 15.09
CA SER A 65 -12.24 -4.06 15.43
C SER A 65 -10.92 -4.20 14.66
N LEU A 66 -10.70 -3.32 13.68
CA LEU A 66 -9.52 -3.27 12.81
C LEU A 66 -8.65 -2.06 13.14
N SER A 67 -7.35 -2.18 12.94
CA SER A 67 -6.41 -1.06 13.10
C SER A 67 -6.47 -0.13 11.90
N ILE A 68 -6.11 1.16 12.08
CA ILE A 68 -6.01 2.10 10.95
C ILE A 68 -5.00 1.61 9.89
N GLU A 69 -3.93 0.95 10.33
CA GLU A 69 -2.94 0.34 9.44
C GLU A 69 -3.60 -0.67 8.49
N HIS A 70 -4.48 -1.52 9.01
CA HIS A 70 -5.17 -2.52 8.20
C HIS A 70 -6.07 -1.87 7.15
N GLU A 71 -6.94 -0.95 7.57
CA GLU A 71 -7.86 -0.22 6.68
C GLU A 71 -7.13 0.55 5.57
N VAL A 72 -6.10 1.31 5.93
CA VAL A 72 -5.34 2.11 4.98
C VAL A 72 -4.63 1.18 3.99
N MET A 73 -3.99 0.12 4.45
CA MET A 73 -3.25 -0.78 3.56
C MET A 73 -4.14 -1.61 2.66
N VAL A 74 -5.33 -2.04 3.10
CA VAL A 74 -6.34 -2.67 2.24
C VAL A 74 -6.77 -1.72 1.13
N LYS A 75 -6.99 -0.45 1.45
CA LYS A 75 -7.28 0.56 0.44
C LYS A 75 -6.12 0.79 -0.52
N LYS A 76 -4.87 0.83 -0.04
CA LYS A 76 -3.69 0.96 -0.91
C LYS A 76 -3.46 -0.25 -1.82
N ILE A 77 -3.75 -1.45 -1.34
CA ILE A 77 -3.77 -2.67 -2.17
C ILE A 77 -4.78 -2.50 -3.31
N PHE A 78 -5.99 -2.04 -3.01
CA PHE A 78 -7.02 -1.81 -4.01
C PHE A 78 -6.60 -0.74 -5.05
N GLU A 79 -6.08 0.40 -4.59
CA GLU A 79 -5.58 1.48 -5.47
C GLU A 79 -4.46 1.01 -6.39
N GLU A 80 -3.53 0.20 -5.88
CA GLU A 80 -2.45 -0.39 -6.69
C GLU A 80 -2.99 -1.37 -7.74
N LEU A 81 -4.00 -2.17 -7.40
CA LEU A 81 -4.62 -3.07 -8.38
C LEU A 81 -5.35 -2.28 -9.47
N ASP A 82 -6.09 -1.25 -9.09
CA ASP A 82 -6.81 -0.37 -10.02
C ASP A 82 -5.85 0.37 -10.97
N SER A 83 -4.72 0.89 -10.46
CA SER A 83 -3.70 1.56 -11.26
C SER A 83 -3.04 0.63 -12.29
N ASN A 84 -3.01 -0.67 -12.02
CA ASN A 84 -2.54 -1.72 -12.94
C ASN A 84 -3.66 -2.28 -13.84
N GLY A 85 -4.88 -1.71 -13.81
CA GLY A 85 -6.03 -2.17 -14.59
C GLY A 85 -6.59 -3.53 -14.14
N ILE A 86 -6.33 -3.93 -12.90
CA ILE A 86 -6.75 -5.21 -12.34
C ILE A 86 -8.05 -4.99 -11.56
N LYS A 87 -9.14 -5.60 -12.05
CA LYS A 87 -10.43 -5.56 -11.35
C LYS A 87 -10.28 -6.19 -9.96
N ALA A 88 -10.70 -5.47 -8.93
CA ALA A 88 -10.68 -5.93 -7.54
C ALA A 88 -11.95 -5.55 -6.78
N VAL A 89 -12.16 -6.17 -5.61
CA VAL A 89 -13.25 -5.87 -4.67
C VAL A 89 -12.70 -5.99 -3.25
N ILE A 90 -12.88 -4.94 -2.43
CA ILE A 90 -12.63 -4.98 -0.98
C ILE A 90 -13.77 -5.74 -0.31
N MET A 91 -13.46 -6.66 0.59
CA MET A 91 -14.45 -7.44 1.31
C MET A 91 -14.61 -6.90 2.74
N ASP A 92 -15.85 -6.60 3.12
CA ASP A 92 -16.18 -6.11 4.46
C ASP A 92 -16.83 -7.21 5.33
N ASN A 93 -16.23 -8.41 5.35
CA ASN A 93 -16.72 -9.48 6.20
C ASN A 93 -15.58 -10.36 6.72
N SER A 94 -15.80 -10.95 7.90
CA SER A 94 -14.81 -11.76 8.62
C SER A 94 -14.50 -13.12 8.00
N ARG A 95 -15.19 -13.51 6.91
CA ARG A 95 -15.06 -14.83 6.28
C ARG A 95 -14.28 -14.79 4.98
N GLY A 96 -14.30 -13.68 4.25
CA GLY A 96 -13.57 -13.48 2.99
C GLY A 96 -12.13 -13.02 3.22
N PRO A 97 -11.31 -12.96 2.16
CA PRO A 97 -10.03 -12.26 2.20
C PRO A 97 -10.26 -10.75 2.20
N ASP A 98 -9.28 -9.97 2.63
CA ASP A 98 -9.40 -8.50 2.63
C ASP A 98 -9.73 -7.93 1.23
N VAL A 99 -9.07 -8.44 0.19
CA VAL A 99 -9.33 -8.06 -1.20
C VAL A 99 -9.42 -9.30 -2.10
N ILE A 100 -10.37 -9.28 -3.03
CA ILE A 100 -10.44 -10.24 -4.13
C ILE A 100 -10.00 -9.54 -5.42
N ALA A 101 -8.95 -10.04 -6.06
CA ALA A 101 -8.52 -9.60 -7.38
C ALA A 101 -8.94 -10.61 -8.47
N TYR A 102 -9.24 -10.11 -9.66
CA TYR A 102 -9.61 -10.90 -10.82
C TYR A 102 -8.53 -10.79 -11.89
N MET A 103 -7.82 -11.89 -12.14
CA MET A 103 -6.71 -11.93 -13.10
C MET A 103 -6.88 -13.12 -14.04
N LYS A 104 -6.89 -12.87 -15.35
CA LYS A 104 -7.02 -13.92 -16.39
C LYS A 104 -8.18 -14.91 -16.14
N GLY A 105 -9.32 -14.41 -15.67
CA GLY A 105 -10.50 -15.23 -15.34
C GLY A 105 -10.41 -16.01 -14.02
N LYS A 106 -9.31 -15.89 -13.26
CA LYS A 106 -9.11 -16.51 -11.95
C LYS A 106 -9.36 -15.50 -10.83
N ARG A 107 -9.86 -15.99 -9.68
CA ARG A 107 -9.95 -15.23 -8.43
C ARG A 107 -8.66 -15.39 -7.62
N VAL A 108 -8.13 -14.29 -7.11
CA VAL A 108 -6.97 -14.26 -6.22
C VAL A 108 -7.39 -13.63 -4.89
N ALA A 109 -7.10 -14.33 -3.79
CA ALA A 109 -7.29 -13.78 -2.45
C ALA A 109 -6.06 -12.96 -2.06
N ILE A 110 -6.27 -11.75 -1.55
CA ILE A 110 -5.21 -10.90 -1.03
C ILE A 110 -5.54 -10.57 0.42
N GLU A 111 -4.60 -10.88 1.32
CA GLU A 111 -4.72 -10.66 2.76
C GLU A 111 -3.63 -9.67 3.19
N TYR A 112 -3.98 -8.71 4.03
CA TYR A 112 -3.02 -7.81 4.65
C TYR A 112 -2.79 -8.18 6.13
N GLU A 113 -1.53 -8.39 6.47
CA GLU A 113 -1.09 -8.76 7.82
C GLU A 113 -0.23 -7.64 8.43
N THR A 114 -0.75 -7.03 9.51
CA THR A 114 -0.09 -5.93 10.25
C THR A 114 1.12 -6.40 11.06
N GLY A 115 1.27 -7.72 11.28
CA GLY A 115 2.36 -8.28 12.07
C GLY A 115 2.40 -9.80 12.01
N ARG A 116 3.11 -10.42 12.97
CA ARG A 116 3.22 -11.88 13.04
C ARG A 116 2.00 -12.47 13.75
N LYS A 117 1.25 -13.31 13.05
CA LYS A 117 0.25 -14.22 13.64
C LYS A 117 0.85 -15.60 13.92
N SER A 118 0.14 -16.42 14.69
CA SER A 118 0.52 -17.81 14.90
C SER A 118 0.50 -18.58 13.57
N ILE A 119 1.48 -19.48 13.39
CA ILE A 119 1.62 -20.25 12.16
C ILE A 119 0.35 -21.06 11.85
N SER A 120 -0.26 -21.65 12.88
CA SER A 120 -1.50 -22.42 12.75
C SER A 120 -2.65 -21.56 12.24
N SER A 121 -2.87 -20.37 12.83
CA SER A 121 -3.94 -19.46 12.41
C SER A 121 -3.79 -19.02 10.95
N THR A 122 -2.57 -18.65 10.54
CA THR A 122 -2.29 -18.25 9.16
C THR A 122 -2.47 -19.44 8.21
N SER A 123 -1.99 -20.63 8.58
CA SER A 123 -2.14 -21.84 7.77
C SER A 123 -3.61 -22.21 7.54
N ASP A 124 -4.44 -22.11 8.58
CA ASP A 124 -5.87 -22.44 8.50
C ASP A 124 -6.64 -21.42 7.64
N MET A 125 -6.25 -20.14 7.71
CA MET A 125 -6.77 -19.11 6.80
C MET A 125 -6.41 -19.44 5.35
N ILE A 126 -5.13 -19.70 5.04
CA ILE A 126 -4.66 -19.99 3.69
C ILE A 126 -5.40 -21.21 3.11
N LYS A 127 -5.52 -22.29 3.89
CA LYS A 127 -6.22 -23.51 3.47
C LYS A 127 -7.66 -23.23 3.05
N LYS A 128 -8.40 -22.42 3.82
CA LYS A 128 -9.77 -22.02 3.47
C LYS A 128 -9.84 -21.23 2.16
N ARG A 129 -8.76 -20.56 1.74
CA ARG A 129 -8.73 -19.85 0.45
C ARG A 129 -8.49 -20.78 -0.74
N PHE A 130 -7.82 -21.90 -0.55
CA PHE A 130 -7.47 -22.78 -1.67
C PHE A 130 -8.67 -23.41 -2.38
N ASP A 131 -9.83 -23.48 -1.73
CA ASP A 131 -11.07 -24.00 -2.31
C ASP A 131 -11.69 -23.05 -3.33
N GLU A 132 -11.50 -21.74 -3.17
CA GLU A 132 -12.17 -20.70 -3.96
C GLU A 132 -11.23 -19.85 -4.82
N TYR A 133 -9.95 -19.80 -4.47
CA TYR A 133 -8.98 -18.87 -5.05
C TYR A 133 -7.80 -19.64 -5.67
N ALA A 134 -7.40 -19.21 -6.87
CA ALA A 134 -6.28 -19.83 -7.58
C ALA A 134 -4.95 -19.55 -6.88
N LEU A 135 -4.81 -18.35 -6.31
CA LEU A 135 -3.65 -17.87 -5.58
C LEU A 135 -4.08 -17.13 -4.31
N VAL A 136 -3.25 -17.22 -3.28
CA VAL A 136 -3.28 -16.33 -2.11
C VAL A 136 -2.04 -15.42 -2.15
N VAL A 137 -2.24 -14.11 -2.04
CA VAL A 137 -1.16 -13.16 -1.84
C VAL A 137 -1.27 -12.61 -0.42
N ILE A 138 -0.21 -12.77 0.36
CA ILE A 138 -0.11 -12.19 1.69
C ILE A 138 0.73 -10.94 1.56
N VAL A 139 0.10 -9.78 1.70
CA VAL A 139 0.79 -8.50 1.85
C VAL A 139 1.06 -8.32 3.34
N VAL A 140 2.29 -8.00 3.70
CA VAL A 140 2.67 -7.95 5.13
C VAL A 140 3.59 -6.77 5.39
N ASN A 141 3.53 -6.23 6.62
CA ASN A 141 4.52 -5.29 7.11
C ASN A 141 5.96 -5.84 6.93
N GLU A 142 6.90 -5.01 6.50
CA GLU A 142 8.29 -5.40 6.18
C GLU A 142 8.95 -6.21 7.30
N ALA A 143 8.73 -5.85 8.57
CA ALA A 143 9.33 -6.52 9.72
C ALA A 143 8.91 -8.00 9.89
N ALA A 144 7.81 -8.39 9.26
CA ALA A 144 7.31 -9.77 9.25
C ALA A 144 7.46 -10.46 7.89
N ALA A 145 7.91 -9.77 6.84
CA ALA A 145 7.96 -10.31 5.48
C ALA A 145 8.79 -11.61 5.38
N ASP A 146 9.99 -11.65 5.95
CA ASP A 146 10.84 -12.85 5.89
C ASP A 146 10.26 -14.03 6.67
N PHE A 147 9.58 -13.75 7.79
CA PHE A 147 8.86 -14.79 8.51
C PHE A 147 7.78 -15.41 7.62
N TYR A 148 6.94 -14.60 6.97
CA TYR A 148 5.88 -15.14 6.13
C TYR A 148 6.42 -15.86 4.89
N ARG A 149 7.49 -15.34 4.26
CA ARG A 149 8.14 -16.01 3.13
C ARG A 149 8.64 -17.40 3.51
N ASN A 150 9.40 -17.49 4.60
CA ASN A 150 10.02 -18.76 5.03
C ASN A 150 9.01 -19.86 5.37
N TYR A 151 7.81 -19.50 5.86
CA TYR A 151 6.83 -20.48 6.32
C TYR A 151 5.68 -20.73 5.33
N PHE A 152 5.34 -19.78 4.46
CA PHE A 152 4.12 -19.87 3.66
C PHE A 152 4.33 -19.69 2.15
N GLU A 153 5.43 -19.07 1.71
CA GLU A 153 5.62 -18.84 0.28
C GLU A 153 5.80 -20.16 -0.48
N GLY A 154 5.15 -20.25 -1.64
CA GLY A 154 5.16 -21.45 -2.45
C GLY A 154 4.51 -21.25 -3.82
N GLU A 155 3.99 -22.34 -4.37
CA GLU A 155 3.34 -22.32 -5.69
C GLU A 155 2.03 -21.50 -5.67
N ARG A 156 1.17 -21.77 -4.68
CA ARG A 156 -0.16 -21.14 -4.55
C ARG A 156 -0.23 -20.00 -3.52
N VAL A 157 0.90 -19.62 -2.94
CA VAL A 157 0.99 -18.52 -1.98
C VAL A 157 2.18 -17.64 -2.33
N LYS A 158 1.95 -16.34 -2.48
CA LYS A 158 3.01 -15.33 -2.65
C LYS A 158 3.01 -14.39 -1.47
N VAL A 159 4.19 -13.97 -1.04
CA VAL A 159 4.34 -13.05 0.09
C VAL A 159 5.00 -11.77 -0.41
N LEU A 160 4.28 -10.65 -0.28
CA LEU A 160 4.74 -9.34 -0.69
C LEU A 160 4.88 -8.45 0.54
N SER A 161 6.00 -7.73 0.63
CA SER A 161 6.09 -6.67 1.63
C SER A 161 5.24 -5.48 1.20
N ALA A 162 4.55 -4.84 2.16
CA ALA A 162 3.87 -3.56 1.96
C ALA A 162 4.81 -2.47 1.38
N PHE A 163 6.11 -2.52 1.67
CA PHE A 163 7.10 -1.58 1.12
C PHE A 163 7.32 -1.77 -0.38
N ARG A 164 6.95 -2.95 -0.90
CA ARG A 164 7.03 -3.33 -2.31
C ARG A 164 5.64 -3.48 -2.93
N LEU A 165 4.64 -2.81 -2.39
CA LEU A 165 3.26 -2.94 -2.87
C LEU A 165 3.13 -2.63 -4.36
N SER A 166 3.94 -1.70 -4.90
CA SER A 166 4.04 -1.40 -6.34
C SER A 166 4.45 -2.57 -7.25
N ASP A 167 4.90 -3.69 -6.68
CA ASP A 167 5.19 -4.92 -7.44
C ASP A 167 3.99 -5.88 -7.49
N LEU A 168 2.86 -5.58 -6.83
CA LEU A 168 1.70 -6.45 -6.74
C LEU A 168 1.15 -6.82 -8.12
N GLY A 169 1.02 -5.85 -9.03
CA GLY A 169 0.59 -6.13 -10.41
C GLY A 169 1.49 -7.16 -11.10
N LYS A 170 2.81 -7.05 -10.94
CA LYS A 170 3.79 -7.99 -11.51
C LYS A 170 3.66 -9.38 -10.91
N VAL A 171 3.44 -9.47 -9.59
CA VAL A 171 3.21 -10.75 -8.89
C VAL A 171 1.98 -11.44 -9.47
N LEU A 172 0.89 -10.69 -9.71
CA LEU A 172 -0.35 -11.25 -10.26
C LEU A 172 -0.25 -11.63 -11.74
N MET A 173 0.61 -10.97 -12.53
CA MET A 173 0.79 -11.31 -13.94
C MET A 173 1.48 -12.65 -14.19
N GLN A 174 2.18 -13.20 -13.18
CA GLN A 174 2.89 -14.48 -13.25
C GLN A 174 1.95 -15.71 -13.17
N ILE A 175 0.66 -15.52 -12.90
CA ILE A 175 -0.37 -16.56 -12.71
C ILE A 175 -1.12 -16.88 -14.01
#